data_AF-A0A3P7U350-F1
#
_entry.id   AF-A0A3P7U350-F1
#
_cell.length_a   1.000
_cell.length_b   1.000
_cell.length_c   1.000
_cell.angle_alpha   90.00
_cell.angle_beta   90.00
_cell.angle_gamma   90.00
#
_symmetry.space_group_name_H-M   'P 1'
#
loop_
_entity.id
_entity.type
_entity.pdbx_description
1 polymer ?
#
loop_
_entity_poly.entity_id
_entity_poly.type
_entity_poly.pdbx_seq_one_letter_code
_entity_poly.pdbx_strand_id
1 'polypeptide(L)'
;MSRDETDALLNARGVNGDYLVRDSESNPGDYSISLKAAGRNKHFWVQVDTTNKSFKIGTRTFVTMDDLLKHYMASPIYTNDKTNERLFLIKPLPR
;
A
#
# COMPACT_ATOMS: atom_id res chain seq x y z
N MET A 1 11.11 3.47 8.11
CA MET A 1 9.90 3.30 8.94
C MET A 1 9.54 1.84 8.91
N SER A 2 9.59 1.17 10.07
CA SER A 2 9.30 -0.25 10.17
C SER A 2 7.83 -0.54 9.96
N ARG A 3 7.49 -1.81 9.70
CA ARG A 3 6.11 -2.27 9.67
C ARG A 3 5.39 -1.96 10.98
N ASP A 4 6.04 -2.22 12.10
CA ASP A 4 5.46 -2.06 13.43
C ASP A 4 5.23 -0.58 13.77
N GLU A 5 6.19 0.30 13.44
CA GLU A 5 6.02 1.75 13.54
C GLU A 5 4.86 2.25 12.68
N THR A 6 4.76 1.72 11.46
CA THR A 6 3.69 2.08 10.52
C THR A 6 2.32 1.63 11.04
N ASP A 7 2.25 0.43 11.60
CA ASP A 7 1.02 -0.09 12.20
C ASP A 7 0.60 0.74 13.41
N ALA A 8 1.53 1.12 14.28
CA ALA A 8 1.26 2.02 15.40
C ALA A 8 0.72 3.37 14.92
N LEU A 9 1.34 3.97 13.90
CA LEU A 9 0.90 5.26 13.33
C LEU A 9 -0.49 5.18 12.68
N LEU A 10 -0.73 4.17 11.84
CA LEU A 10 -2.02 3.98 11.19
C LEU A 10 -3.13 3.71 12.21
N ASN A 11 -2.84 2.94 13.27
CA ASN A 11 -3.82 2.67 14.32
C ASN A 11 -4.10 3.88 15.21
N ALA A 12 -3.09 4.71 15.49
CA ALA A 12 -3.22 5.88 16.35
C ALA A 12 -3.87 7.08 15.64
N ARG A 13 -3.58 7.28 14.34
CA ARG A 13 -3.94 8.52 13.61
C ARG A 13 -4.73 8.28 12.33
N GLY A 14 -4.71 7.07 11.78
CA GLY A 14 -5.29 6.77 10.48
C GLY A 14 -6.77 6.40 10.55
N VAL A 15 -7.50 6.75 9.50
CA VAL A 15 -8.85 6.25 9.24
C VAL A 15 -8.84 5.25 8.08
N ASN A 16 -9.88 4.42 7.95
CA ASN A 16 -9.94 3.42 6.88
C ASN A 16 -9.70 4.06 5.50
N GLY A 17 -8.76 3.50 4.74
CA GLY A 17 -8.31 4.04 3.46
C GLY A 17 -7.04 4.91 3.54
N ASP A 18 -6.62 5.34 4.73
CA ASP A 18 -5.36 6.05 4.90
C ASP A 18 -4.18 5.11 4.67
N TYR A 19 -3.16 5.59 3.95
CA TYR A 19 -2.02 4.76 3.61
C TYR A 19 -0.67 5.45 3.83
N LEU A 20 0.37 4.63 3.94
CA LEU A 20 1.77 5.05 3.99
C LEU A 20 2.58 4.20 3.01
N VAL A 21 3.44 4.86 2.23
CA VAL A 21 4.47 4.20 1.44
C VAL A 21 5.77 4.25 2.24
N ARG A 22 6.40 3.09 2.41
CA ARG A 22 7.64 2.93 3.17
C ARG A 22 8.60 2.00 2.44
N ASP A 23 9.88 2.05 2.79
CA ASP A 23 10.86 1.08 2.32
C ASP A 23 10.51 -0.33 2.84
N SER A 24 10.75 -1.34 2.02
CA SER A 24 10.56 -2.73 2.41
C SER A 24 11.68 -3.19 3.33
N GLU A 25 11.32 -3.73 4.50
CA GLU A 25 12.28 -4.29 5.46
C GLU A 25 12.77 -5.67 5.04
N SER A 26 11.94 -6.43 4.32
CA SER A 26 12.28 -7.79 3.88
C SER A 26 13.07 -7.81 2.58
N ASN A 27 12.92 -6.77 1.74
CA ASN A 27 13.51 -6.70 0.41
C ASN A 27 14.13 -5.31 0.19
N PRO A 28 15.43 -5.13 0.48
CA PRO A 28 16.11 -3.87 0.26
C PRO A 28 15.98 -3.38 -1.19
N GLY A 29 15.59 -2.12 -1.38
CA GLY A 29 15.35 -1.51 -2.70
C GLY A 29 13.89 -1.54 -3.15
N ASP A 30 13.05 -2.35 -2.52
CA ASP A 30 11.61 -2.38 -2.77
C ASP A 30 10.83 -1.49 -1.80
N TYR A 31 9.54 -1.27 -2.11
CA TYR A 31 8.62 -0.52 -1.26
C TYR A 31 7.54 -1.42 -0.65
N SER A 32 6.87 -0.88 0.35
CA SER A 32 5.66 -1.44 0.95
C SER A 32 4.60 -0.35 1.09
N ILE A 33 3.38 -0.63 0.64
CA ILE A 33 2.21 0.21 0.87
C ILE A 33 1.46 -0.37 2.06
N SER A 34 1.41 0.37 3.17
CA SER A 34 0.66 -0.02 4.36
C SER A 34 -0.65 0.76 4.41
N LEU A 35 -1.78 0.06 4.51
CA LEU A 35 -3.13 0.59 4.41
C LEU A 35 -3.89 0.35 5.71
N LYS A 36 -4.48 1.42 6.25
CA LYS A 36 -5.44 1.33 7.35
C LYS A 36 -6.72 0.67 6.85
N ALA A 37 -7.07 -0.45 7.48
CA ALA A 37 -8.32 -1.17 7.23
C ALA A 37 -9.05 -1.46 8.54
N ALA A 38 -10.32 -1.85 8.44
CA ALA A 38 -11.09 -2.29 9.59
C ALA A 38 -10.46 -3.58 10.17
N GLY A 39 -10.28 -3.62 11.49
CA GLY A 39 -9.66 -4.76 12.17
C GLY A 39 -8.14 -4.81 12.05
N ARG A 40 -7.60 -5.12 10.85
CA ARG A 40 -6.15 -5.30 10.65
C ARG A 40 -5.64 -4.58 9.42
N ASN A 41 -4.59 -3.78 9.61
CA ASN A 41 -3.87 -3.11 8.53
C ASN A 41 -3.34 -4.10 7.50
N LYS A 42 -3.35 -3.69 6.23
CA LYS A 42 -2.84 -4.48 5.12
C LYS A 42 -1.52 -3.90 4.65
N HIS A 43 -0.59 -4.76 4.23
CA HIS A 43 0.67 -4.32 3.65
C HIS A 43 0.84 -5.01 2.31
N PHE A 44 1.11 -4.22 1.27
CA PHE A 44 1.31 -4.68 -0.09
C PHE A 44 2.74 -4.42 -0.47
N TRP A 45 3.44 -5.47 -0.91
CA TRP A 45 4.78 -5.36 -1.43
C TRP A 45 4.74 -4.75 -2.83
N VAL A 46 5.61 -3.76 -3.05
CA VAL A 46 5.83 -3.12 -4.35
C VAL A 46 7.26 -3.39 -4.75
N GLN A 47 7.44 -4.25 -5.74
CA GLN A 47 8.74 -4.58 -6.30
C GLN A 47 9.20 -3.48 -7.26
N VAL A 48 10.46 -3.06 -7.13
CA VAL A 48 11.09 -2.07 -8.01
C VAL A 48 11.93 -2.81 -9.05
N ASP A 49 11.51 -2.74 -10.31
CA ASP A 49 12.30 -3.23 -11.43
C ASP A 49 13.20 -2.12 -11.95
N THR A 50 14.48 -2.19 -11.59
CA THR A 50 15.49 -1.21 -11.98
C THR A 50 15.89 -1.29 -13.46
N THR A 51 15.66 -2.43 -14.12
CA THR A 51 16.00 -2.64 -15.53
C THR A 51 14.97 -1.98 -16.42
N ASN A 52 13.68 -2.24 -16.14
CA ASN A 52 12.56 -1.68 -16.90
C ASN A 52 12.05 -0.35 -16.33
N LYS A 53 12.64 0.13 -15.23
CA LYS A 53 12.23 1.35 -14.50
C LYS A 53 10.73 1.33 -14.17
N SER A 54 10.27 0.24 -13.57
CA SER A 54 8.84 0.02 -13.30
C SER A 54 8.58 -0.48 -11.88
N PHE A 55 7.33 -0.32 -11.43
CA PHE A 55 6.84 -0.71 -10.10
C PHE A 55 5.80 -1.79 -10.24
N LYS A 56 5.99 -2.92 -9.56
CA LYS A 56 5.09 -4.07 -9.63
C LYS A 56 4.44 -4.35 -8.29
N ILE A 57 3.13 -4.55 -8.29
CA ILE A 57 2.33 -4.90 -7.12
C ILE A 57 1.36 -6.03 -7.49
N GLY A 58 1.55 -7.19 -6.86
CA GLY A 58 0.86 -8.42 -7.26
C GLY A 58 1.13 -8.77 -8.73
N THR A 59 0.08 -8.72 -9.56
CA THR A 59 0.13 -9.01 -11.00
C THR A 59 0.17 -7.76 -11.88
N ARG A 60 0.10 -6.56 -11.31
CA ARG A 60 0.09 -5.29 -12.06
C ARG A 60 1.46 -4.63 -12.04
N THR A 61 1.80 -3.99 -13.15
CA THR A 61 3.03 -3.22 -13.32
C THR A 61 2.69 -1.79 -13.75
N PHE A 62 3.40 -0.82 -13.20
CA PHE A 62 3.22 0.62 -13.42
C PHE A 62 4.55 1.27 -13.74
N VAL A 63 4.53 2.36 -14.50
CA VAL A 63 5.75 3.11 -14.85
C VAL A 63 6.21 3.98 -13.68
N THR A 64 5.27 4.57 -12.94
CA THR A 64 5.55 5.45 -11.80
C THR A 64 4.80 5.01 -10.55
N MET A 65 5.31 5.38 -9.37
CA MET A 65 4.60 5.18 -8.10
C MET A 65 3.29 5.97 -8.07
N ASP A 66 3.26 7.18 -8.65
CA ASP A 66 2.04 7.99 -8.73
C ASP A 66 0.93 7.30 -9.53
N ASP A 67 1.26 6.67 -10.66
CA ASP A 67 0.27 5.94 -11.47
C ASP A 67 -0.28 4.73 -10.73
N LEU A 68 0.59 4.01 -10.02
CA LEU A 68 0.19 2.89 -9.15
C LEU A 68 -0.80 3.38 -8.09
N LEU A 69 -0.45 4.45 -7.35
CA LEU A 69 -1.29 4.98 -6.29
C LEU A 69 -2.63 5.48 -6.83
N LYS A 70 -2.63 6.27 -7.91
CA LYS A 70 -3.84 6.77 -8.57
C LYS A 70 -4.74 5.62 -9.04
N HIS A 71 -4.16 4.56 -9.60
CA HIS A 71 -4.93 3.38 -10.01
C HIS A 71 -5.68 2.77 -8.82
N TYR A 72 -5.00 2.58 -7.68
CA TYR A 72 -5.60 1.99 -6.49
C TYR A 72 -6.44 2.96 -5.64
N MET A 73 -6.48 4.24 -6.01
CA MET A 73 -7.51 5.18 -5.55
C MET A 73 -8.83 4.97 -6.29
N ALA A 74 -8.78 4.59 -7.57
CA ALA A 74 -9.97 4.35 -8.40
C ALA A 74 -10.42 2.88 -8.42
N SER A 75 -9.53 1.93 -8.13
CA SER A 75 -9.76 0.49 -8.14
C SER A 75 -9.35 -0.15 -6.81
N PRO A 76 -10.02 -1.21 -6.35
CA PRO A 76 -9.70 -1.81 -5.06
C PRO A 76 -8.31 -2.47 -5.09
N ILE A 77 -7.49 -2.15 -4.10
CA ILE A 77 -6.18 -2.80 -3.88
C ILE A 77 -6.32 -4.16 -3.21
N TYR A 78 -7.43 -4.37 -2.51
CA TYR A 78 -7.78 -5.64 -1.90
C TYR A 78 -9.29 -5.87 -2.03
N THR A 79 -9.65 -7.10 -2.36
CA THR A 79 -11.03 -7.57 -2.41
C THR A 79 -11.14 -8.88 -1.63
N ASN A 80 -12.21 -9.01 -0.86
CA ASN A 80 -12.59 -10.26 -0.21
C ASN A 80 -14.05 -10.57 -0.55
N ASP A 81 -14.24 -11.54 -1.43
CA ASP A 81 -15.58 -11.89 -1.95
C ASP A 81 -16.50 -12.48 -0.88
N LYS A 82 -15.95 -13.10 0.17
CA LYS A 82 -16.75 -13.70 1.25
C LYS A 82 -17.40 -12.64 2.15
N THR A 83 -16.69 -11.55 2.38
CA THR A 83 -17.16 -10.44 3.23
C THR A 83 -17.66 -9.24 2.41
N ASN A 84 -17.58 -9.33 1.08
CA ASN A 84 -17.78 -8.23 0.15
C ASN A 84 -16.94 -6.98 0.49
N GLU A 85 -15.79 -7.18 1.15
CA GLU A 85 -14.88 -6.09 1.54
C GLU A 85 -14.05 -5.67 0.33
N ARG A 86 -13.99 -4.37 0.09
CA ARG A 86 -13.17 -3.76 -0.95
C ARG A 86 -12.42 -2.59 -0.34
N LEU A 87 -11.09 -2.65 -0.39
CA LEU A 87 -10.24 -1.60 0.17
C LEU A 87 -9.60 -0.81 -0.97
N PHE A 88 -9.54 0.50 -0.78
CA PHE A 88 -9.00 1.47 -1.73
C PHE A 88 -7.96 2.34 -1.01
N LEU A 89 -7.02 2.90 -1.76
CA LEU A 89 -6.18 3.97 -1.25
C LEU A 89 -7.00 5.27 -1.29
N ILE A 90 -7.18 5.94 -0.16
CA ILE A 90 -7.97 7.18 -0.11
C ILE A 90 -7.06 8.39 -0.03
N LYS A 91 -6.20 8.45 1.00
CA LYS A 91 -5.27 9.56 1.19
C LYS A 91 -3.99 9.11 1.91
N PRO A 92 -2.86 9.76 1.66
CA PRO A 92 -1.67 9.52 2.44
C PRO A 92 -1.90 9.96 3.89
N LEU A 93 -1.40 9.20 4.86
CA LEU A 93 -1.38 9.63 6.26
C LEU A 93 -0.45 10.84 6.37
N PRO A 94 -0.92 11.99 6.92
CA PRO A 94 -0.07 13.14 7.13
C PRO A 94 1.10 12.77 8.06
N ARG A 95 2.31 13.19 7.71
CA ARG A 95 3.48 13.03 8.59
C ARG A 95 3.25 13.80 9.89
#